data_AF-A0A952TJV9-F1
#
_entry.id   AF-A0A952TJV9-F1
#
_cell.length_a   1.000
_cell.length_b   1.000
_cell.length_c   1.000
_cell.angle_alpha   90.00
_cell.angle_beta   90.00
_cell.angle_gamma   90.00
#
_symmetry.space_group_name_H-M   'P 1'
#
loop_
_entity.id
_entity.type
_entity.pdbx_description
1 polymer ?
#
loop_
_entity_poly.entity_id
_entity_poly.type
_entity_poly.pdbx_seq_one_letter_code
_entity_poly.pdbx_strand_id
1 'polypeptide(L)'
;MGKVISFSEFSSYYKPLRGSKEFAQGTIIDTNILIALTYEVNPNNEDVLKFFEDSLAPEQQQGLRLFTTVNTRSEYLDFYRRLIMTESLRDMVEENSKWKLPSKAKAQIQYQSGILKRREQQGSDPVFNDTQIKAIKSSFSAGRHSGHEGWIAMCARILSLRLDDVESIIHDIGVEYISQHDPNQKNLFASEIDWPDAKRVSEKSCLSLSDSMILNAFQCSRFPFIVSADFDIGYAVLASKELKDVVMPDSVAKKYRDYHFSE
;
A
#
# COMPACT_ATOMS: atom_id res chain seq x y z
N MET A 1 -20.25 12.09 10.80
CA MET A 1 -19.39 10.89 10.80
C MET A 1 -19.19 10.50 9.36
N GLY A 2 -17.97 10.12 9.00
CA GLY A 2 -17.75 9.52 7.70
C GLY A 2 -18.48 8.19 7.60
N LYS A 3 -18.76 7.76 6.38
CA LYS A 3 -19.44 6.50 6.09
C LYS A 3 -18.44 5.48 5.57
N VAL A 4 -18.65 4.23 5.96
CA VAL A 4 -18.05 3.07 5.28
C VAL A 4 -19.02 2.63 4.20
N ILE A 5 -18.60 2.76 2.95
CA ILE A 5 -19.34 2.36 1.76
C ILE A 5 -18.74 1.06 1.25
N SER A 6 -19.58 0.06 1.01
CA SER A 6 -19.10 -1.20 0.46
C SER A 6 -18.91 -1.11 -1.06
N PHE A 7 -18.03 -1.92 -1.65
CA PHE A 7 -17.82 -1.94 -3.11
C PHE A 7 -19.12 -2.14 -3.88
N SER A 8 -20.01 -3.02 -3.40
CA SER A 8 -21.33 -3.23 -4.02
C SER A 8 -22.25 -2.01 -3.99
N GLU A 9 -22.01 -1.03 -3.12
CA GLU A 9 -22.81 0.19 -2.97
C GLU A 9 -22.18 1.40 -3.68
N PHE A 10 -20.94 1.27 -4.15
CA PHE A 10 -20.15 2.38 -4.70
C PHE A 10 -20.87 3.14 -5.82
N SER A 11 -21.44 2.45 -6.80
CA SER A 11 -22.08 3.10 -7.94
C SER A 11 -23.27 3.98 -7.51
N SER A 12 -24.07 3.49 -6.55
CA SER A 12 -25.19 4.25 -5.99
C SER A 12 -24.71 5.45 -5.16
N TYR A 13 -23.59 5.27 -4.44
CA TYR A 13 -22.95 6.31 -3.62
C TYR A 13 -22.31 7.41 -4.47
N TYR A 14 -21.54 7.06 -5.50
CA TYR A 14 -20.73 8.01 -6.26
C TYR A 14 -21.53 8.78 -7.32
N LYS A 15 -22.56 8.16 -7.91
CA LYS A 15 -23.41 8.80 -8.93
C LYS A 15 -23.94 10.20 -8.56
N PRO A 16 -24.48 10.47 -7.35
CA PRO A 16 -24.90 11.82 -6.97
C PRO A 16 -23.74 12.80 -6.69
N LEU A 17 -22.55 12.29 -6.36
CA LEU A 17 -21.36 13.12 -6.11
C LEU A 17 -20.71 13.57 -7.42
N ARG A 18 -20.92 12.81 -8.48
CA ARG A 18 -20.37 13.10 -9.80
C ARG A 18 -20.89 14.43 -10.35
N GLY A 19 -19.95 15.33 -10.62
CA GLY A 19 -20.27 16.67 -11.14
C GLY A 19 -20.68 17.68 -10.06
N SER A 20 -20.64 17.28 -8.78
CA SER A 20 -20.73 18.24 -7.68
C SER A 20 -19.59 19.24 -7.75
N LYS A 21 -19.89 20.52 -7.48
CA LYS A 21 -18.87 21.58 -7.35
C LYS A 21 -18.17 21.56 -5.99
N GLU A 22 -18.71 20.79 -5.04
CA GLU A 22 -18.17 20.68 -3.68
C GLU A 22 -16.90 19.82 -3.64
N PHE A 23 -16.83 18.79 -4.49
CA PHE A 23 -15.75 17.82 -4.50
C PHE A 23 -14.93 17.91 -5.79
N ALA A 24 -13.62 17.66 -5.66
CA ALA A 24 -12.80 17.35 -6.84
C ALA A 24 -13.13 15.93 -7.33
N GLN A 25 -13.10 15.72 -8.64
CA GLN A 25 -13.28 14.40 -9.25
C GLN A 25 -12.03 13.55 -9.06
N GLY A 26 -11.78 13.13 -7.83
CA GLY A 26 -10.68 12.25 -7.51
C GLY A 26 -10.86 11.52 -6.20
N THR A 27 -10.01 10.53 -5.97
CA THR A 27 -9.94 9.76 -4.74
C THR A 27 -8.51 9.34 -4.45
N ILE A 28 -8.21 9.01 -3.19
CA ILE A 28 -6.97 8.36 -2.81
C ILE A 28 -7.19 6.85 -2.81
N ILE A 29 -6.23 6.13 -3.35
CA ILE A 29 -6.12 4.68 -3.28
C ILE A 29 -5.10 4.35 -2.20
N ASP A 30 -5.51 3.55 -1.22
CA ASP A 30 -4.65 3.11 -0.13
C ASP A 30 -3.68 2.00 -0.56
N THR A 31 -2.63 1.76 0.22
CA THR A 31 -1.54 0.84 -0.11
C THR A 31 -2.04 -0.59 -0.30
N ASN A 32 -2.93 -1.06 0.57
CA ASN A 32 -3.48 -2.42 0.48
C ASN A 32 -4.32 -2.63 -0.79
N ILE A 33 -4.96 -1.59 -1.32
CA ILE A 33 -5.70 -1.67 -2.58
C ILE A 33 -4.73 -1.76 -3.74
N LEU A 34 -3.67 -0.95 -3.76
CA LEU A 34 -2.63 -1.06 -4.80
C LEU A 34 -1.96 -2.43 -4.81
N ILE A 35 -1.59 -2.94 -3.64
CA ILE A 35 -1.00 -4.28 -3.52
C ILE A 35 -2.01 -5.33 -4.00
N ALA A 36 -3.28 -5.25 -3.58
CA ALA A 36 -4.30 -6.19 -4.05
C ALA A 36 -4.51 -6.12 -5.56
N LEU A 37 -4.37 -4.95 -6.21
CA LEU A 37 -4.47 -4.82 -7.67
C LEU A 37 -3.29 -5.47 -8.41
N THR A 38 -2.08 -5.41 -7.85
CA THR A 38 -0.87 -5.78 -8.59
C THR A 38 -0.20 -7.08 -8.10
N TYR A 39 -0.69 -7.67 -7.01
CA TYR A 39 -0.16 -8.89 -6.40
C TYR A 39 -1.25 -9.96 -6.26
N GLU A 40 -1.26 -10.91 -7.19
CA GLU A 40 -2.30 -11.95 -7.33
C GLU A 40 -2.46 -12.87 -6.11
N VAL A 41 -1.41 -13.02 -5.30
CA VAL A 41 -1.46 -13.85 -4.09
C VAL A 41 -2.22 -13.16 -2.95
N ASN A 42 -2.50 -11.85 -3.08
CA ASN A 42 -3.24 -11.12 -2.06
C ASN A 42 -4.68 -11.67 -1.92
N PRO A 43 -5.17 -11.94 -0.70
CA PRO A 43 -6.52 -12.48 -0.49
C PRO A 43 -7.66 -11.62 -1.03
N ASN A 44 -7.45 -10.31 -1.18
CA ASN A 44 -8.44 -9.38 -1.72
C ASN A 44 -8.25 -9.12 -3.21
N ASN A 45 -7.31 -9.79 -3.90
CA ASN A 45 -6.99 -9.51 -5.30
C ASN A 45 -8.23 -9.60 -6.21
N GLU A 46 -8.98 -10.70 -6.16
CA GLU A 46 -10.17 -10.89 -7.01
C GLU A 46 -11.23 -9.82 -6.78
N ASP A 47 -11.56 -9.54 -5.51
CA ASP A 47 -12.58 -8.54 -5.13
C ASP A 47 -12.18 -7.13 -5.56
N VAL A 48 -10.91 -6.77 -5.36
CA VAL A 48 -10.36 -5.44 -5.70
C VAL A 48 -10.22 -5.28 -7.21
N LEU A 49 -9.75 -6.30 -7.93
CA LEU A 49 -9.63 -6.28 -9.38
C LEU A 49 -11.00 -6.09 -10.03
N LYS A 50 -11.99 -6.87 -9.58
CA LYS A 50 -13.36 -6.75 -10.04
C LYS A 50 -13.94 -5.36 -9.76
N PHE A 51 -13.74 -4.83 -8.55
CA PHE A 51 -14.19 -3.47 -8.23
C PHE A 51 -13.52 -2.41 -9.13
N PHE A 52 -12.23 -2.57 -9.39
CA PHE A 52 -11.51 -1.67 -10.29
C PHE A 52 -12.08 -1.72 -11.70
N GLU A 53 -12.24 -2.91 -12.28
CA GLU A 53 -12.74 -3.10 -13.65
C GLU A 53 -14.21 -2.68 -13.81
N ASP A 54 -15.08 -3.08 -12.88
CA ASP A 54 -16.52 -2.86 -12.99
C ASP A 54 -16.95 -1.46 -12.53
N SER A 55 -16.14 -0.78 -11.70
CA SER A 55 -16.54 0.48 -11.05
C SER A 55 -15.54 1.62 -11.24
N LEU A 56 -14.26 1.46 -10.89
CA LEU A 56 -13.31 2.57 -10.94
C LEU A 56 -12.89 2.94 -12.37
N ALA A 57 -12.55 1.95 -13.20
CA ALA A 57 -12.10 2.19 -14.57
C ALA A 57 -13.17 2.87 -15.46
N PRO A 58 -14.47 2.49 -15.40
CA PRO A 58 -15.53 3.23 -16.06
C PRO A 58 -15.67 4.67 -15.56
N GLU A 59 -15.47 4.92 -14.26
CA GLU A 59 -15.51 6.29 -13.72
C GLU A 59 -14.26 7.09 -14.09
N GLN A 60 -13.09 6.46 -14.24
CA GLN A 60 -11.88 7.10 -14.77
C GLN A 60 -12.08 7.61 -16.20
N GLN A 61 -12.70 6.80 -17.06
CA GLN A 61 -13.08 7.23 -18.42
C GLN A 61 -14.04 8.44 -18.41
N GLN A 62 -14.71 8.66 -17.29
CA GLN A 62 -15.68 9.73 -17.07
C GLN A 62 -15.11 10.89 -16.24
N GLY A 63 -13.81 10.89 -15.94
CA GLY A 63 -13.07 11.99 -15.32
C GLY A 63 -12.66 11.78 -13.87
N LEU A 64 -12.99 10.64 -13.23
CA LEU A 64 -12.48 10.32 -11.89
C LEU A 64 -10.96 10.11 -11.96
N ARG A 65 -10.21 10.82 -11.13
CA ARG A 65 -8.75 10.64 -11.02
C ARG A 65 -8.39 9.83 -9.78
N LEU A 66 -7.47 8.89 -9.91
CA LEU A 66 -7.02 8.06 -8.80
C LEU A 66 -5.66 8.55 -8.34
N PHE A 67 -5.46 8.70 -7.04
CA PHE A 67 -4.24 9.27 -6.47
C PHE A 67 -3.63 8.39 -5.39
N THR A 68 -2.33 8.54 -5.20
CA THR A 68 -1.56 8.00 -4.07
C THR A 68 -0.92 9.14 -3.29
N THR A 69 -0.82 8.95 -1.98
CA THR A 69 -0.02 9.84 -1.13
C THR A 69 1.45 9.43 -1.13
N VAL A 70 2.32 10.24 -0.52
CA VAL A 70 3.74 9.90 -0.37
C VAL A 70 3.93 8.65 0.48
N ASN A 71 3.12 8.50 1.53
CA ASN A 71 3.13 7.33 2.41
C ASN A 71 2.66 6.09 1.66
N THR A 72 1.54 6.20 0.94
CA THR A 72 1.00 5.11 0.11
C THR A 72 2.04 4.60 -0.90
N ARG A 73 2.64 5.53 -1.65
CA ARG A 73 3.65 5.18 -2.66
C ARG A 73 4.90 4.57 -2.03
N SER A 74 5.36 5.11 -0.90
CA SER A 74 6.51 4.57 -0.17
C SER A 74 6.27 3.14 0.33
N GLU A 75 5.09 2.86 0.89
CA GLU A 75 4.77 1.53 1.41
C GLU A 75 4.59 0.51 0.27
N TYR A 76 3.96 0.93 -0.84
CA TYR A 76 3.83 0.10 -2.03
C TYR A 76 5.19 -0.31 -2.60
N LEU A 77 6.09 0.64 -2.80
CA LEU A 77 7.45 0.37 -3.28
C LEU A 77 8.26 -0.45 -2.27
N ASP A 78 8.08 -0.24 -0.96
CA ASP A 78 8.75 -1.04 0.06
C ASP A 78 8.25 -2.49 0.06
N PHE A 79 6.96 -2.73 -0.12
CA PHE A 79 6.41 -4.08 -0.28
C PHE A 79 7.08 -4.80 -1.46
N TYR A 80 7.13 -4.18 -2.64
CA TYR A 80 7.76 -4.79 -3.81
C TYR A 80 9.27 -4.94 -3.67
N ARG A 81 9.97 -3.99 -3.04
CA ARG A 81 11.38 -4.15 -2.67
C ARG A 81 11.57 -5.42 -1.85
N ARG A 82 10.71 -5.67 -0.86
CA ARG A 82 10.78 -6.87 -0.02
C ARG A 82 10.42 -8.13 -0.81
N LEU A 83 9.40 -8.09 -1.66
CA LEU A 83 9.00 -9.20 -2.52
C LEU A 83 10.14 -9.64 -3.44
N ILE A 84 10.66 -8.72 -4.26
CA ILE A 84 11.74 -8.97 -5.22
C ILE A 84 13.00 -9.50 -4.50
N MET A 85 13.34 -8.90 -3.35
CA MET A 85 14.45 -9.39 -2.54
C MET A 85 14.19 -10.80 -1.99
N THR A 86 12.97 -11.11 -1.58
CA THR A 86 12.61 -12.43 -1.04
C THR A 86 12.77 -13.52 -2.08
N GLU A 87 12.18 -13.31 -3.26
CA GLU A 87 12.28 -14.22 -4.40
C GLU A 87 13.75 -14.43 -4.78
N SER A 88 14.46 -13.33 -5.04
CA SER A 88 15.86 -13.38 -5.47
C SER A 88 16.76 -14.07 -4.43
N LEU A 89 16.60 -13.77 -3.13
CA LEU A 89 17.41 -14.41 -2.09
C LEU A 89 17.13 -15.91 -2.00
N ARG A 90 15.87 -16.34 -2.15
CA ARG A 90 15.51 -17.77 -2.15
C ARG A 90 16.13 -18.50 -3.34
N ASP A 91 16.07 -17.92 -4.53
CA ASP A 91 16.67 -18.46 -5.76
C ASP A 91 18.21 -18.55 -5.66
N MET A 92 18.83 -17.62 -4.93
CA MET A 92 20.29 -17.61 -4.73
C MET A 92 20.83 -18.80 -3.93
N VAL A 93 19.99 -19.48 -3.14
CA VAL A 93 20.44 -20.59 -2.29
C VAL A 93 20.06 -21.96 -2.82
N GLU A 94 19.38 -22.03 -3.97
CA GLU A 94 19.09 -23.26 -4.68
C GLU A 94 20.35 -23.95 -5.20
N GLU A 95 20.27 -25.26 -5.44
CA GLU A 95 21.43 -26.10 -5.81
C GLU A 95 22.05 -25.71 -7.17
N ASN A 96 21.23 -25.23 -8.09
CA ASN A 96 21.62 -24.78 -9.43
C ASN A 96 22.03 -23.30 -9.48
N SER A 97 22.07 -22.60 -8.34
CA SER A 97 22.32 -21.17 -8.32
C SER A 97 23.76 -20.82 -8.72
N LYS A 98 23.92 -19.86 -9.63
CA LYS A 98 25.23 -19.35 -10.06
C LYS A 98 25.84 -18.36 -9.07
N TRP A 99 25.11 -18.00 -8.02
CA TRP A 99 25.53 -16.99 -7.05
C TRP A 99 26.57 -17.54 -6.08
N LYS A 100 27.74 -16.88 -6.03
CA LYS A 100 28.79 -17.18 -5.06
C LYS A 100 28.54 -16.38 -3.78
N LEU A 101 27.76 -16.97 -2.89
CA LEU A 101 27.43 -16.39 -1.58
C LEU A 101 28.40 -16.87 -0.49
N PRO A 102 28.76 -16.01 0.48
CA PRO A 102 29.42 -16.46 1.71
C PRO A 102 28.59 -17.54 2.40
N SER A 103 29.22 -18.59 2.95
CA SER A 103 28.51 -19.71 3.59
C SER A 103 27.58 -19.23 4.71
N LYS A 104 28.00 -18.22 5.47
CA LYS A 104 27.18 -17.57 6.50
C LYS A 104 25.92 -16.93 5.92
N ALA A 105 26.03 -16.27 4.77
CA ALA A 105 24.90 -15.65 4.09
C ALA A 105 23.93 -16.70 3.53
N LYS A 106 24.45 -17.74 2.88
CA LYS A 106 23.65 -18.87 2.41
C LYS A 106 22.84 -19.51 3.55
N ALA A 107 23.51 -19.83 4.67
CA ALA A 107 22.85 -20.40 5.85
C ALA A 107 21.79 -19.45 6.44
N GLN A 108 22.07 -18.15 6.50
CA GLN A 108 21.14 -17.17 7.05
C GLN A 108 19.89 -17.02 6.18
N ILE A 109 20.03 -17.02 4.85
CA ILE A 109 18.91 -17.00 3.92
C ILE A 109 18.06 -18.25 4.10
N GLN A 110 18.66 -19.45 4.09
CA GLN A 110 17.94 -20.72 4.27
C GLN A 110 17.16 -20.76 5.59
N TYR A 111 17.77 -20.28 6.69
CA TYR A 111 17.11 -20.19 7.99
C TYR A 111 15.89 -19.27 7.95
N GLN A 112 16.02 -18.07 7.38
CA GLN A 112 14.91 -17.13 7.28
C GLN A 112 13.81 -17.61 6.33
N SER A 113 14.17 -18.28 5.23
CA SER A 113 13.23 -18.96 4.34
C SER A 113 12.43 -20.05 5.07
N GLY A 114 13.06 -20.80 5.97
CA GLY A 114 12.38 -21.79 6.80
C GLY A 114 11.41 -21.18 7.81
N ILE A 115 11.72 -19.99 8.35
CA ILE A 115 10.76 -19.22 9.18
C ILE A 115 9.59 -18.74 8.33
N LEU A 116 9.88 -18.18 7.15
CA LEU A 116 8.87 -17.66 6.23
C LEU A 116 7.88 -18.76 5.83
N LYS A 117 8.36 -19.92 5.39
CA LYS A 117 7.51 -21.08 5.02
C LYS A 117 6.53 -21.48 6.11
N ARG A 118 6.93 -21.40 7.39
CA ARG A 118 6.03 -21.71 8.52
C ARG A 118 4.92 -20.66 8.68
N ARG A 119 5.19 -19.39 8.38
CA ARG A 119 4.16 -18.33 8.39
C ARG A 119 3.26 -18.39 7.16
N GLU A 120 3.81 -18.75 6.00
CA GLU A 120 3.02 -19.02 4.78
C GLU A 120 1.95 -20.09 5.06
N GLN A 121 2.32 -21.17 5.75
CA GLN A 121 1.38 -22.23 6.20
C GLN A 121 0.31 -21.73 7.18
N GLN A 122 0.52 -20.57 7.80
CA GLN A 122 -0.43 -19.90 8.70
C GLN A 122 -1.23 -18.79 7.98
N GLY A 123 -1.10 -18.68 6.65
CA GLY A 123 -1.84 -17.71 5.82
C GLY A 123 -1.19 -16.32 5.74
N SER A 124 0.08 -16.17 6.14
CA SER A 124 0.81 -14.91 5.93
C SER A 124 1.41 -14.83 4.53
N ASP A 125 1.66 -13.61 4.05
CA ASP A 125 2.32 -13.38 2.77
C ASP A 125 3.69 -14.07 2.68
N PRO A 126 4.05 -14.64 1.52
CA PRO A 126 5.34 -15.29 1.28
C PRO A 126 6.49 -14.28 1.07
N VAL A 127 6.49 -13.18 1.85
CA VAL A 127 7.43 -12.07 1.73
C VAL A 127 8.22 -11.91 3.04
N PHE A 128 9.53 -11.72 2.94
CA PHE A 128 10.33 -11.37 4.12
C PHE A 128 9.90 -10.02 4.68
N ASN A 129 9.82 -9.94 6.00
CA ASN A 129 9.71 -8.66 6.67
C ASN A 129 11.09 -7.99 6.78
N ASP A 130 11.06 -6.73 7.18
CA ASP A 130 12.24 -5.89 7.20
C ASP A 130 13.32 -6.37 8.19
N THR A 131 12.89 -6.96 9.31
CA THR A 131 13.77 -7.59 10.30
C THR A 131 14.52 -8.79 9.71
N GLN A 132 13.86 -9.62 8.91
CA GLN A 132 14.48 -10.77 8.26
C GLN A 132 15.49 -10.34 7.20
N ILE A 133 15.15 -9.34 6.37
CA ILE A 133 16.09 -8.78 5.40
C ILE A 133 17.30 -8.18 6.11
N LYS A 134 17.12 -7.46 7.23
CA LYS A 134 18.23 -6.94 8.05
C LYS A 134 19.10 -8.04 8.62
N ALA A 135 18.51 -9.13 9.10
CA ALA A 135 19.25 -10.30 9.59
C ALA A 135 20.10 -10.93 8.46
N ILE A 136 19.51 -11.12 7.28
CA ILE A 136 20.24 -11.60 6.09
C ILE A 136 21.36 -10.61 5.72
N LYS A 137 21.07 -9.32 5.56
CA LYS A 137 22.06 -8.29 5.26
C LYS A 137 23.28 -8.33 6.19
N SER A 138 23.04 -8.51 7.50
CA SER A 138 24.13 -8.57 8.50
C SER A 138 25.10 -9.74 8.29
N SER A 139 24.67 -10.79 7.60
CA SER A 139 25.49 -11.97 7.30
C SER A 139 26.43 -11.78 6.10
N PHE A 140 26.23 -10.73 5.29
CA PHE A 140 27.09 -10.35 4.16
C PHE A 140 28.35 -9.56 4.60
N SER A 141 28.71 -9.59 5.88
CA SER A 141 29.84 -8.83 6.47
C SER A 141 31.20 -9.10 5.81
N ALA A 142 31.98 -8.02 5.67
CA ALA A 142 33.21 -7.84 4.90
C ALA A 142 34.44 -8.64 5.43
N GLY A 143 34.46 -9.95 5.21
CA GLY A 143 35.70 -10.74 5.34
C GLY A 143 36.67 -10.48 4.19
N ARG A 144 37.91 -11.02 4.28
CA ARG A 144 38.95 -11.04 3.22
C ARG A 144 38.57 -11.91 2.01
N HIS A 145 37.30 -11.94 1.63
CA HIS A 145 36.76 -12.85 0.64
C HIS A 145 36.71 -12.18 -0.73
N SER A 146 37.89 -11.99 -1.33
CA SER A 146 38.02 -11.65 -2.75
C SER A 146 37.18 -12.64 -3.58
N GLY A 147 36.17 -12.15 -4.30
CA GLY A 147 35.35 -12.93 -5.23
C GLY A 147 33.92 -13.28 -4.80
N HIS A 148 33.43 -12.82 -3.64
CA HIS A 148 32.02 -12.96 -3.25
C HIS A 148 31.27 -11.64 -3.42
N GLU A 149 30.02 -11.70 -3.90
CA GLU A 149 29.16 -10.52 -4.04
C GLU A 149 28.76 -9.99 -2.66
N GLY A 150 29.13 -8.74 -2.38
CA GLY A 150 28.68 -8.05 -1.17
C GLY A 150 27.21 -7.62 -1.29
N TRP A 151 26.59 -7.26 -0.15
CA TRP A 151 25.18 -6.86 -0.10
C TRP A 151 24.83 -5.75 -1.10
N ILE A 152 25.67 -4.72 -1.23
CA ILE A 152 25.42 -3.59 -2.13
C ILE A 152 25.46 -4.01 -3.61
N ALA A 153 26.46 -4.79 -4.01
CA ALA A 153 26.56 -5.29 -5.39
C ALA A 153 25.39 -6.22 -5.74
N MET A 154 24.97 -7.04 -4.78
CA MET A 154 23.78 -7.88 -4.90
C MET A 154 22.51 -7.03 -5.04
N CYS A 155 22.30 -6.02 -4.19
CA CYS A 155 21.17 -5.10 -4.32
C CYS A 155 21.14 -4.40 -5.68
N ALA A 156 22.29 -3.95 -6.18
CA ALA A 156 22.36 -3.33 -7.51
C ALA A 156 21.91 -4.31 -8.62
N ARG A 157 22.27 -5.59 -8.53
CA ARG A 157 21.84 -6.60 -9.52
C ARG A 157 20.37 -7.00 -9.39
N ILE A 158 19.83 -7.04 -8.16
CA ILE A 158 18.46 -7.46 -7.91
C ILE A 158 17.47 -6.32 -8.16
N LEU A 159 17.75 -5.12 -7.66
CA LEU A 159 16.77 -4.03 -7.51
C LEU A 159 16.92 -2.92 -8.55
N SER A 160 18.06 -2.80 -9.24
CA SER A 160 18.26 -1.71 -10.20
C SER A 160 17.16 -1.75 -11.27
N LEU A 161 16.51 -0.60 -11.48
CA LEU A 161 15.36 -0.38 -12.37
C LEU A 161 14.07 -1.16 -12.02
N ARG A 162 14.14 -2.21 -11.19
CA ARG A 162 12.97 -3.02 -10.85
C ARG A 162 11.93 -2.27 -10.03
N LEU A 163 12.34 -1.28 -9.23
CA LEU A 163 11.40 -0.42 -8.52
C LEU A 163 10.76 0.62 -9.44
N ASP A 164 11.48 1.06 -10.48
CA ASP A 164 10.93 1.95 -11.50
C ASP A 164 9.90 1.19 -12.36
N ASP A 165 10.18 -0.08 -12.70
CA ASP A 165 9.23 -0.98 -13.38
C ASP A 165 7.97 -1.21 -12.55
N VAL A 166 8.10 -1.34 -11.22
CA VAL A 166 6.94 -1.45 -10.32
C VAL A 166 6.16 -0.14 -10.26
N GLU A 167 6.86 0.99 -10.23
CA GLU A 167 6.21 2.30 -10.27
C GLU A 167 5.49 2.58 -11.60
N SER A 168 5.96 2.03 -12.72
CA SER A 168 5.26 2.19 -14.00
C SER A 168 3.92 1.45 -14.01
N ILE A 169 3.78 0.33 -13.29
CA ILE A 169 2.51 -0.41 -13.20
C ILE A 169 1.39 0.47 -12.63
N ILE A 170 1.66 1.23 -11.56
CA ILE A 170 0.65 2.13 -10.98
C ILE A 170 0.29 3.28 -11.93
N HIS A 171 1.25 3.74 -12.75
CA HIS A 171 0.98 4.73 -13.78
C HIS A 171 0.12 4.15 -14.90
N ASP A 172 0.36 2.91 -15.31
CA ASP A 172 -0.37 2.22 -16.39
C ASP A 172 -1.85 1.96 -16.04
N ILE A 173 -2.16 1.77 -14.75
CA ILE A 173 -3.55 1.70 -14.25
C ILE A 173 -4.16 3.09 -13.97
N GLY A 174 -3.48 4.17 -14.36
CA GLY A 174 -3.99 5.54 -14.26
C GLY A 174 -4.03 6.09 -12.83
N VAL A 175 -3.12 5.64 -11.97
CA VAL A 175 -2.97 6.16 -10.60
C VAL A 175 -1.83 7.18 -10.55
N GLU A 176 -2.16 8.39 -10.10
CA GLU A 176 -1.26 9.54 -10.05
C GLU A 176 -0.69 9.76 -8.64
N TYR A 177 0.39 10.52 -8.51
CA TYR A 177 0.90 10.98 -7.21
C TYR A 177 0.27 12.33 -6.85
N ILE A 178 -0.33 12.43 -5.65
CA ILE A 178 -0.84 13.70 -5.15
C ILE A 178 0.21 14.47 -4.36
N SER A 179 0.40 15.74 -4.69
CA SER A 179 1.36 16.63 -4.04
C SER A 179 0.80 18.04 -3.87
N GLN A 180 0.78 18.52 -2.61
CA GLN A 180 0.46 19.91 -2.31
C GLN A 180 1.51 20.90 -2.85
N HIS A 181 2.68 20.41 -3.24
CA HIS A 181 3.75 21.21 -3.81
C HIS A 181 3.68 21.30 -5.34
N ASP A 182 2.81 20.52 -5.99
CA ASP A 182 2.55 20.65 -7.42
C ASP A 182 1.57 21.81 -7.67
N PRO A 183 1.98 22.89 -8.37
CA PRO A 183 1.10 24.01 -8.68
C PRO A 183 -0.17 23.61 -9.45
N ASN A 184 -0.12 22.54 -10.24
CA ASN A 184 -1.25 22.05 -11.04
C ASN A 184 -2.28 21.29 -10.21
N GLN A 185 -1.95 20.94 -8.97
CA GLN A 185 -2.82 20.18 -8.06
C GLN A 185 -3.39 21.02 -6.92
N LYS A 186 -3.08 22.33 -6.85
CA LYS A 186 -3.56 23.21 -5.77
C LYS A 186 -5.08 23.20 -5.59
N ASN A 187 -5.82 23.05 -6.68
CA ASN A 187 -7.29 22.97 -6.65
C ASN A 187 -7.83 21.65 -6.09
N LEU A 188 -6.99 20.62 -5.94
CA LEU A 188 -7.36 19.34 -5.31
C LEU A 188 -7.34 19.44 -3.77
N PHE A 189 -6.79 20.52 -3.21
CA PHE A 189 -6.66 20.71 -1.76
C PHE A 189 -7.62 21.78 -1.24
N ALA A 190 -8.16 21.56 -0.05
CA ALA A 190 -8.92 22.51 0.75
C ALA A 190 -8.04 23.18 1.83
N SER A 191 -7.01 22.46 2.31
CA SER A 191 -6.05 22.91 3.32
C SER A 191 -4.67 22.30 3.10
N GLU A 192 -3.68 22.74 3.85
CA GLU A 192 -2.33 22.17 3.83
C GLU A 192 -2.26 20.86 4.60
N ILE A 193 -1.42 19.94 4.15
CA ILE A 193 -1.12 18.68 4.86
C ILE A 193 -0.04 18.98 5.90
N ASP A 194 -0.36 18.80 7.18
CA ASP A 194 0.57 19.07 8.28
C ASP A 194 0.72 17.92 9.31
N TRP A 195 1.78 17.97 10.11
CA TRP A 195 2.02 16.99 11.17
C TRP A 195 1.06 17.09 12.37
N PRO A 196 0.68 18.29 12.85
CA PRO A 196 -0.31 18.43 13.92
C PRO A 196 -1.61 17.65 13.69
N ASP A 197 -2.20 17.74 12.50
CA ASP A 197 -3.47 17.06 12.22
C ASP A 197 -3.29 15.56 12.02
N ALA A 198 -2.19 15.12 11.39
CA ALA A 198 -1.84 13.70 11.35
C ALA A 198 -1.67 13.09 12.76
N LYS A 199 -0.99 13.80 13.67
CA LYS A 199 -0.88 13.35 15.08
C LYS A 199 -2.23 13.29 15.76
N ARG A 200 -3.11 14.27 15.53
CA ARG A 200 -4.46 14.29 16.12
C ARG A 200 -5.30 13.11 15.64
N VAL A 201 -5.19 12.73 14.37
CA VAL A 201 -5.81 11.50 13.85
C VAL A 201 -5.27 10.29 14.63
N SER A 202 -3.94 10.13 14.70
CA SER A 202 -3.30 9.04 15.44
C SER A 202 -3.71 8.98 16.91
N GLU A 203 -3.76 10.12 17.61
CA GLU A 203 -4.16 10.21 19.01
C GLU A 203 -5.63 9.79 19.24
N LYS A 204 -6.52 10.10 18.29
CA LYS A 204 -7.95 9.77 18.39
C LYS A 204 -8.27 8.33 17.97
N SER A 205 -7.54 7.77 17.00
CA SER A 205 -7.85 6.46 16.41
C SER A 205 -6.83 5.36 16.70
N CYS A 206 -5.70 5.70 17.33
CA CYS A 206 -4.55 4.81 17.53
C CYS A 206 -3.93 4.27 16.22
N LEU A 207 -4.16 4.95 15.10
CA LEU A 207 -3.52 4.63 13.83
C LEU A 207 -2.01 4.89 13.89
N SER A 208 -1.25 4.14 13.07
CA SER A 208 0.15 4.47 12.84
C SER A 208 0.27 5.89 12.26
N LEU A 209 1.40 6.55 12.46
CA LEU A 209 1.61 7.88 11.86
C LEU A 209 1.62 7.84 10.32
N SER A 210 1.90 6.69 9.71
CA SER A 210 1.83 6.54 8.26
C SER A 210 0.38 6.59 7.78
N ASP A 211 -0.48 5.75 8.35
CA ASP A 211 -1.91 5.72 8.02
C ASP A 211 -2.61 7.03 8.40
N SER A 212 -2.18 7.63 9.51
CA SER A 212 -2.69 8.94 9.93
C SER A 212 -2.28 10.04 8.95
N MET A 213 -1.10 9.95 8.33
CA MET A 213 -0.69 10.89 7.28
C MET A 213 -1.45 10.65 5.97
N ILE A 214 -1.77 9.40 5.64
CA ILE A 214 -2.66 9.07 4.50
C ILE A 214 -4.04 9.70 4.73
N LEU A 215 -4.63 9.49 5.91
CA LEU A 215 -5.92 10.09 6.27
C LEU A 215 -5.87 11.60 6.33
N ASN A 216 -4.79 12.19 6.82
CA ASN A 216 -4.61 13.64 6.84
C ASN A 216 -4.54 14.22 5.43
N ALA A 217 -3.73 13.64 4.55
CA ALA A 217 -3.68 14.02 3.14
C ALA A 217 -5.05 13.89 2.47
N PHE A 218 -5.78 12.82 2.81
CA PHE A 218 -7.16 12.67 2.39
C PHE A 218 -8.05 13.78 2.93
N GLN A 219 -8.04 14.12 4.23
CA GLN A 219 -8.87 15.19 4.78
C GLN A 219 -8.58 16.56 4.16
N CYS A 220 -7.30 16.87 3.95
CA CYS A 220 -6.89 18.13 3.34
C CYS A 220 -7.24 18.21 1.84
N SER A 221 -7.52 17.08 1.18
CA SER A 221 -8.01 17.07 -0.20
C SER A 221 -9.50 17.43 -0.31
N ARG A 222 -9.95 17.77 -1.52
CA ARG A 222 -11.37 17.94 -1.87
C ARG A 222 -12.02 16.65 -2.38
N PHE A 223 -11.37 15.50 -2.18
CA PHE A 223 -11.92 14.22 -2.62
C PHE A 223 -13.03 13.74 -1.70
N PRO A 224 -14.11 13.11 -2.21
CA PRO A 224 -15.22 12.70 -1.37
C PRO A 224 -14.93 11.44 -0.55
N PHE A 225 -14.10 10.53 -1.07
CA PHE A 225 -13.81 9.24 -0.45
C PHE A 225 -12.35 8.82 -0.65
N ILE A 226 -11.90 7.88 0.17
CA ILE A 226 -10.67 7.07 0.00
C ILE A 226 -11.05 5.61 -0.22
N VAL A 227 -10.30 4.86 -1.02
CA VAL A 227 -10.51 3.41 -1.21
C VAL A 227 -9.48 2.66 -0.35
N SER A 228 -9.94 1.80 0.55
CA SER A 228 -9.08 1.03 1.46
C SER A 228 -9.70 -0.33 1.82
N ALA A 229 -8.86 -1.32 2.09
CA ALA A 229 -9.23 -2.59 2.72
C ALA A 229 -8.77 -2.67 4.18
N ASP A 230 -8.13 -1.63 4.72
CA ASP A 230 -7.64 -1.59 6.10
C ASP A 230 -8.78 -1.38 7.09
N PHE A 231 -8.88 -2.30 8.06
CA PHE A 231 -9.88 -2.21 9.11
C PHE A 231 -9.70 -0.94 9.97
N ASP A 232 -8.46 -0.53 10.26
CA ASP A 232 -8.23 0.60 11.16
C ASP A 232 -8.58 1.94 10.48
N ILE A 233 -8.45 2.03 9.16
CA ILE A 233 -8.90 3.20 8.38
C ILE A 233 -10.43 3.32 8.44
N GLY A 234 -11.16 2.23 8.19
CA GLY A 234 -12.62 2.26 8.27
C GLY A 234 -13.14 2.53 9.68
N TYR A 235 -12.48 1.97 10.70
CA TYR A 235 -12.78 2.28 12.10
C TYR A 235 -12.57 3.76 12.41
N ALA A 236 -11.42 4.33 12.01
CA ALA A 236 -11.13 5.75 12.24
C ALA A 236 -12.18 6.66 11.58
N VAL A 237 -12.55 6.37 10.33
CA VAL A 237 -13.58 7.12 9.58
C VAL A 237 -14.92 7.12 10.29
N LEU A 238 -15.37 5.97 10.81
CA LEU A 238 -16.63 5.88 11.55
C LEU A 238 -16.57 6.58 12.92
N ALA A 239 -15.43 6.49 13.60
CA ALA A 239 -15.22 7.08 14.91
C ALA A 239 -15.14 8.62 14.88
N SER A 240 -14.98 9.24 13.70
CA SER A 240 -14.79 10.68 13.57
C SER A 240 -15.92 11.36 12.79
N LYS A 241 -16.43 12.48 13.32
CA LYS A 241 -17.36 13.35 12.60
C LYS A 241 -16.69 14.17 11.49
N GLU A 242 -15.39 14.37 11.60
CA GLU A 242 -14.59 15.23 10.73
C GLU A 242 -14.11 14.47 9.48
N LEU A 243 -13.94 13.14 9.58
CA LEU A 243 -13.41 12.35 8.49
C LEU A 243 -14.48 12.13 7.40
N LYS A 244 -14.07 12.34 6.16
CA LYS A 244 -14.79 11.96 4.94
C LYS A 244 -14.90 10.43 4.77
N ASP A 245 -15.66 10.00 3.77
CA ASP A 245 -16.08 8.60 3.59
C ASP A 245 -14.93 7.68 3.14
N VAL A 246 -15.11 6.37 3.34
CA VAL A 246 -14.21 5.31 2.85
C VAL A 246 -15.00 4.28 2.06
N VAL A 247 -14.42 3.80 0.97
CA VAL A 247 -14.96 2.73 0.13
C VAL A 247 -14.11 1.47 0.34
N MET A 248 -14.76 0.35 0.68
CA MET A 248 -14.08 -0.87 1.13
C MET A 248 -14.68 -2.15 0.53
N PRO A 249 -13.92 -3.26 0.47
CA PRO A 249 -14.47 -4.56 0.10
C PRO A 249 -15.68 -4.93 0.96
N ASP A 250 -16.69 -5.58 0.36
CA ASP A 250 -17.93 -5.93 1.06
C ASP A 250 -17.67 -6.77 2.33
N SER A 251 -16.67 -7.66 2.28
CA SER A 251 -16.25 -8.51 3.40
C SER A 251 -15.70 -7.71 4.58
N VAL A 252 -15.04 -6.57 4.31
CA VAL A 252 -14.50 -5.66 5.33
C VAL A 252 -15.60 -4.73 5.82
N ALA A 253 -16.35 -4.11 4.91
CA ALA A 253 -17.45 -3.19 5.22
C ALA A 253 -18.51 -3.83 6.14
N LYS A 254 -18.83 -5.11 5.93
CA LYS A 254 -19.79 -5.85 6.78
C LYS A 254 -19.38 -5.91 8.25
N LYS A 255 -18.09 -5.89 8.56
CA LYS A 255 -17.59 -5.96 9.95
C LYS A 255 -18.02 -4.75 10.77
N TYR A 256 -18.31 -3.62 10.15
CA TYR A 256 -18.69 -2.40 10.85
C TYR A 256 -20.17 -2.29 11.18
N ARG A 257 -21.03 -3.19 10.68
CA ARG A 257 -22.48 -3.12 10.89
C ARG A 257 -22.87 -3.16 12.37
N ASP A 258 -22.03 -3.80 13.18
CA ASP A 258 -22.26 -3.97 14.62
C ASP A 258 -21.62 -2.84 15.46
N TYR A 259 -20.93 -1.89 14.83
CA TYR A 259 -20.28 -0.78 15.52
C TYR A 259 -21.25 0.39 15.65
N HIS A 260 -21.50 0.78 16.90
CA HIS A 260 -22.32 1.94 17.23
C HIS A 260 -21.47 2.97 17.95
N PHE A 261 -21.21 4.10 17.29
CA PHE A 261 -20.54 5.24 17.90
C PHE A 261 -21.61 6.18 18.44
N SER A 262 -21.56 6.47 19.74
CA SER A 262 -22.45 7.46 20.37
C SER A 262 -22.17 8.85 19.79
N GLU A 263 -23.24 9.59 19.50
CA GLU A 263 -23.17 10.96 18.95
C GLU A 263 -22.33 11.93 19.79
#